data_AF-A0A1J3E070-F1
#
_entry.id   AF-A0A1J3E070-F1
#
_cell.length_a   1.000
_cell.length_b   1.000
_cell.length_c   1.000
_cell.angle_alpha   90.00
_cell.angle_beta   90.00
_cell.angle_gamma   90.00
#
_symmetry.space_group_name_H-M   'P 1'
#
loop_
_entity.id
_entity.type
_entity.pdbx_description
1 polymer ?
#
loop_
_entity_poly.entity_id
_entity_poly.type
_entity_poly.pdbx_seq_one_letter_code
_entity_poly.pdbx_strand_id
1 'polypeptide(L)'
;GGNDEREQTLNQLLTEMDGFEGNTGVIVVAATNRADILDSALLRPGRFDRQVSVDVPDVKGRTDILKVHSGNKKFDNGVSLEVIAMRTPGFSGADLANLLNEAAILAGRRGKTAISSKEIDDSIDRIVAGMEGTVMTDGKSKSLVAYHEVGHAVCGTLTPGHDAVQKVTLIPRGQARGLTWF
;
A
#
# COMPACT_ATOMS: atom_id res chain seq x y z
N GLY A 1 -30.98 0.02 21.04
CA GLY A 1 -29.88 -0.97 21.10
C GLY A 1 -28.59 -0.29 20.69
N GLY A 2 -28.00 -0.67 19.55
CA GLY A 2 -26.72 -0.09 19.11
C GLY A 2 -26.78 1.33 18.54
N ASN A 3 -27.94 1.81 18.10
CA ASN A 3 -28.07 3.20 17.62
C ASN A 3 -28.03 4.20 18.80
N ASP A 4 -28.71 3.87 19.89
CA ASP A 4 -28.79 4.73 21.09
C ASP A 4 -27.42 4.90 21.76
N GLU A 5 -26.62 3.82 21.83
CA GLU A 5 -25.27 3.87 22.41
C GLU A 5 -24.29 4.72 21.57
N ARG A 6 -24.40 4.62 20.23
CA ARG A 6 -23.59 5.42 19.31
C ARG A 6 -23.95 6.91 19.40
N GLU A 7 -25.23 7.23 19.43
CA GLU A 7 -25.72 8.61 19.60
C GLU A 7 -25.36 9.18 20.98
N GLN A 8 -25.48 8.39 22.05
CA GLN A 8 -25.10 8.81 23.40
C GLN A 8 -23.61 9.13 23.49
N THR A 9 -22.76 8.27 22.92
CA THR A 9 -21.31 8.48 22.91
C THR A 9 -20.93 9.71 22.08
N LEU A 10 -21.60 9.91 20.94
CA LEU A 10 -21.39 11.09 20.09
C LEU A 10 -21.79 12.37 20.82
N ASN A 11 -22.97 12.41 21.42
CA ASN A 11 -23.46 13.58 22.13
C ASN A 11 -22.59 13.94 23.34
N GLN A 12 -22.05 12.93 24.05
CA GLN A 12 -21.08 13.19 25.11
C GLN A 12 -19.82 13.83 24.55
N LEU A 13 -19.25 13.29 23.47
CA LEU A 13 -18.07 13.87 22.82
C LEU A 13 -18.31 15.33 22.41
N LEU A 14 -19.47 15.63 21.81
CA LEU A 14 -19.83 16.99 21.40
C LEU A 14 -19.96 17.94 22.59
N THR A 15 -20.56 17.47 23.69
CA THR A 15 -20.72 18.26 24.92
C THR A 15 -19.37 18.60 25.56
N GLU A 16 -18.46 17.62 25.59
CA GLU A 16 -17.10 17.86 26.08
C GLU A 16 -16.35 18.84 25.18
N MET A 17 -16.44 18.69 23.85
CA MET A 17 -15.80 19.59 22.88
C MET A 17 -16.27 21.05 23.03
N ASP A 18 -17.57 21.27 23.21
CA ASP A 18 -18.12 22.62 23.44
C ASP A 18 -17.77 23.15 24.85
N GLY A 19 -17.57 22.26 25.83
CA GLY A 19 -17.16 22.61 27.20
C GLY A 19 -15.72 23.11 27.34
N PHE A 20 -14.88 22.98 26.30
CA PHE A 20 -13.48 23.43 26.31
C PHE A 20 -13.30 24.95 26.14
N GLU A 21 -14.35 25.75 25.95
CA GLU A 21 -14.24 27.21 25.82
C GLU A 21 -13.53 27.90 27.01
N GLY A 22 -13.48 27.27 28.18
CA GLY A 22 -12.74 27.75 29.37
C GLY A 22 -11.37 27.10 29.64
N ASN A 23 -10.93 26.12 28.84
CA ASN A 23 -9.73 25.32 29.12
C ASN A 23 -8.70 25.48 28.00
N THR A 24 -8.04 26.65 27.99
CA THR A 24 -7.03 27.03 27.01
C THR A 24 -5.80 26.12 27.08
N GLY A 25 -5.63 25.22 26.10
CA GLY A 25 -4.41 24.41 25.96
C GLY A 25 -4.59 23.01 25.37
N VAL A 26 -5.81 22.53 25.16
CA VAL A 26 -6.07 21.19 24.61
C VAL A 26 -6.32 21.28 23.09
N ILE A 27 -5.63 20.43 22.32
CA ILE A 27 -5.83 20.27 20.88
C ILE A 27 -6.34 18.85 20.62
N VAL A 28 -7.47 18.73 19.93
CA VAL A 28 -8.07 17.45 19.56
C VAL A 28 -7.81 17.17 18.09
N VAL A 29 -7.25 15.99 17.78
CA VAL A 29 -6.99 15.53 16.41
C VAL A 29 -7.68 14.18 16.21
N ALA A 30 -8.38 14.01 15.10
CA ALA A 30 -9.05 12.77 14.71
C ALA A 30 -8.71 12.41 13.26
N ALA A 31 -8.80 11.12 12.92
CA ALA A 31 -8.57 10.60 11.57
C ALA A 31 -9.75 9.71 11.15
N THR A 32 -10.17 9.84 9.89
CA THR A 32 -11.20 8.97 9.28
C THR A 32 -10.86 8.72 7.81
N ASN A 33 -11.18 7.51 7.32
CA ASN A 33 -11.15 7.20 5.89
C ASN A 33 -12.49 7.52 5.20
N ARG A 34 -13.51 7.93 5.98
CA ARG A 34 -14.87 8.17 5.51
C ARG A 34 -15.43 9.45 6.13
N ALA A 35 -15.02 10.59 5.60
CA ALA A 35 -15.55 11.88 6.02
C ALA A 35 -17.02 12.06 5.61
N ASP A 36 -17.46 11.38 4.56
CA ASP A 36 -18.82 11.41 3.99
C ASP A 36 -19.91 10.93 4.96
N ILE A 37 -19.58 10.04 5.90
CA ILE A 37 -20.52 9.48 6.88
C ILE A 37 -20.42 10.11 8.26
N LEU A 38 -19.55 11.11 8.44
CA LEU A 38 -19.45 11.79 9.71
C LEU A 38 -20.70 12.62 9.96
N ASP A 39 -21.12 12.70 11.22
CA ASP A 39 -22.19 13.60 11.62
C ASP A 39 -21.76 15.06 11.37
N SER A 40 -22.58 15.82 10.64
CA SER A 40 -22.36 17.23 10.36
C SER A 40 -22.14 18.09 11.62
N ALA A 41 -22.66 17.64 12.77
CA ALA A 41 -22.46 18.28 14.06
C ALA A 41 -20.99 18.31 14.48
N LEU A 42 -20.19 17.30 14.13
CA LEU A 42 -18.76 17.24 14.45
C LEU A 42 -17.94 18.28 13.68
N LEU A 43 -18.41 18.66 12.49
CA LEU A 43 -17.67 19.53 11.55
C LEU A 43 -18.01 21.02 11.72
N ARG A 44 -18.82 21.37 12.73
CA ARG A 44 -19.18 22.77 13.01
C ARG A 44 -18.03 23.53 13.66
N PRO A 45 -17.96 24.86 13.49
CA PRO A 45 -16.99 25.71 14.18
C PRO A 45 -16.98 25.46 15.69
N GLY A 46 -15.80 25.43 16.29
CA GLY A 46 -15.60 25.09 17.71
C GLY A 46 -15.34 23.59 17.99
N ARG A 47 -15.53 22.72 16.99
CA ARG A 47 -15.28 21.27 17.10
C ARG A 47 -14.15 20.85 16.15
N PHE A 48 -14.42 20.00 15.15
CA PHE A 48 -13.47 19.70 14.06
C PHE A 48 -13.63 20.72 12.93
N ASP A 49 -13.26 21.96 13.22
CA ASP A 49 -13.36 23.10 12.31
C ASP A 49 -12.26 23.09 11.22
N ARG A 50 -11.14 22.41 11.46
CA ARG A 50 -10.04 22.21 10.51
C ARG A 50 -10.01 20.78 9.98
N GLN A 51 -10.11 20.67 8.67
CA GLN A 51 -9.97 19.41 7.94
C GLN A 51 -8.72 19.47 7.07
N VAL A 52 -7.88 18.44 7.17
CA VAL A 52 -6.67 18.28 6.36
C VAL A 52 -6.75 16.92 5.69
N SER A 53 -6.89 16.92 4.36
CA SER A 53 -6.83 15.70 3.57
C SER A 53 -5.39 15.26 3.39
N VAL A 54 -5.13 13.98 3.60
CA VAL A 54 -3.83 13.35 3.36
C VAL A 54 -4.01 12.30 2.27
N ASP A 55 -3.62 12.66 1.06
CA ASP A 55 -3.73 11.77 -0.10
C ASP A 55 -2.55 10.79 -0.17
N VAL A 56 -2.70 9.78 -1.04
CA VAL A 56 -1.58 8.89 -1.37
C VAL A 56 -0.42 9.68 -1.97
N PRO A 57 0.83 9.39 -1.59
CA PRO A 57 1.99 10.18 -1.99
C PRO A 57 2.28 10.03 -3.49
N ASP A 58 2.76 11.12 -4.10
CA ASP A 58 3.34 11.12 -5.44
C ASP A 58 4.72 10.43 -5.47
N VAL A 59 5.38 10.38 -6.64
CA VAL A 59 6.70 9.72 -6.78
C VAL A 59 7.74 10.33 -5.83
N LYS A 60 7.72 11.66 -5.65
CA LYS A 60 8.67 12.37 -4.80
C LYS A 60 8.39 12.09 -3.33
N GLY A 61 7.13 12.18 -2.90
CA GLY A 61 6.67 11.84 -1.57
C GLY A 61 6.98 10.39 -1.21
N ARG A 62 6.77 9.45 -2.14
CA ARG A 62 7.17 8.04 -1.97
C ARG A 62 8.68 7.89 -1.79
N THR A 63 9.48 8.61 -2.57
CA THR A 63 10.94 8.61 -2.42
C THR A 63 11.35 9.12 -1.04
N ASP A 64 10.73 10.20 -0.54
CA ASP A 64 11.06 10.77 0.76
C ASP A 64 10.61 9.89 1.93
N ILE A 65 9.44 9.24 1.81
CA ILE A 65 8.98 8.22 2.76
C ILE A 65 9.96 7.04 2.78
N LEU A 66 10.37 6.55 1.60
CA LEU A 66 11.36 5.47 1.50
C LEU A 66 12.68 5.88 2.16
N LYS A 67 13.15 7.12 2.00
CA LYS A 67 14.36 7.62 2.69
C LYS A 67 14.21 7.51 4.21
N VAL A 68 13.09 7.95 4.78
CA VAL A 68 12.81 7.84 6.22
C VAL A 68 12.87 6.39 6.70
N HIS A 69 12.24 5.46 5.97
CA HIS A 69 12.21 4.05 6.34
C HIS A 69 13.48 3.26 5.96
N SER A 70 14.37 3.85 5.15
CA SER A 70 15.65 3.24 4.74
C SER A 70 16.75 3.39 5.79
N GLY A 71 16.68 4.37 6.69
CA GLY A 71 17.80 4.77 7.56
C GLY A 71 18.37 3.66 8.45
N ASN A 72 17.57 2.69 8.87
CA ASN A 72 17.99 1.57 9.73
C ASN A 72 18.24 0.27 8.95
N LYS A 73 18.32 0.31 7.61
CA LYS A 73 18.44 -0.87 6.76
C LYS A 73 19.70 -0.75 5.88
N LYS A 74 20.40 -1.87 5.72
CA LYS A 74 21.56 -1.95 4.83
C LYS A 74 21.09 -2.32 3.43
N PHE A 75 21.42 -1.49 2.45
CA PHE A 75 21.15 -1.73 1.04
C PHE A 75 22.47 -2.03 0.30
N ASP A 76 22.36 -2.78 -0.78
CA ASP A 76 23.46 -2.96 -1.72
C ASP A 76 23.65 -1.69 -2.58
N ASN A 77 24.86 -1.49 -3.12
CA ASN A 77 25.24 -0.26 -3.84
C ASN A 77 24.40 0.00 -5.11
N GLY A 78 23.71 -1.02 -5.63
CA GLY A 78 22.87 -0.92 -6.82
C GLY A 78 21.41 -0.54 -6.57
N VAL A 79 21.00 -0.31 -5.31
CA VAL A 79 19.60 -0.01 -4.97
C VAL A 79 19.36 1.51 -4.98
N SER A 80 18.46 1.98 -5.84
CA SER A 80 17.97 3.37 -5.86
C SER A 80 16.55 3.43 -5.34
N LEU A 81 16.31 4.28 -4.33
CA LEU A 81 14.97 4.49 -3.76
C LEU A 81 14.03 5.19 -4.74
N GLU A 82 14.56 6.02 -5.63
CA GLU A 82 13.82 6.67 -6.71
C GLU A 82 13.23 5.62 -7.67
N VAL A 83 14.02 4.59 -8.02
CA VAL A 83 13.55 3.48 -8.85
C VAL A 83 12.45 2.68 -8.15
N ILE A 84 12.57 2.46 -6.84
CA ILE A 84 11.52 1.79 -6.06
C ILE A 84 10.24 2.63 -6.09
N ALA A 85 10.33 3.94 -5.84
CA ALA A 85 9.17 4.84 -5.82
C ALA A 85 8.41 4.88 -7.16
N MET A 86 9.12 4.77 -8.28
CA MET A 86 8.52 4.68 -9.62
C MET A 86 7.76 3.36 -9.82
N ARG A 87 8.21 2.27 -9.20
CA ARG A 87 7.63 0.93 -9.34
C ARG A 87 6.53 0.61 -8.32
N THR A 88 6.23 1.54 -7.42
CA THR A 88 5.18 1.39 -6.40
C THR A 88 4.08 2.44 -6.54
N PRO A 89 3.45 2.60 -7.73
CA PRO A 89 2.35 3.53 -7.89
C PRO A 89 1.17 3.14 -6.98
N GLY A 90 0.53 4.14 -6.36
CA GLY A 90 -0.63 3.93 -5.48
C GLY A 90 -0.30 3.45 -4.06
N PHE A 91 0.97 3.15 -3.75
CA PHE A 91 1.35 2.73 -2.40
C PHE A 91 1.19 3.87 -1.40
N SER A 92 0.57 3.57 -0.27
CA SER A 92 0.54 4.47 0.89
C SER A 92 1.89 4.48 1.62
N GLY A 93 2.08 5.42 2.55
CA GLY A 93 3.28 5.44 3.38
C GLY A 93 3.46 4.15 4.20
N ALA A 94 2.37 3.56 4.66
CA ALA A 94 2.39 2.28 5.38
C ALA A 94 2.83 1.13 4.47
N ASP A 95 2.38 1.11 3.21
CA ASP A 95 2.77 0.08 2.24
C ASP A 95 4.27 0.15 1.93
N LEU A 96 4.83 1.36 1.79
CA LEU A 96 6.26 1.56 1.57
C LEU A 96 7.12 1.14 2.78
N ALA A 97 6.65 1.46 3.99
CA ALA A 97 7.31 1.02 5.21
C ALA A 97 7.31 -0.52 5.30
N ASN A 98 6.17 -1.14 5.00
CA ASN A 98 6.03 -2.59 4.99
C ASN A 98 6.90 -3.24 3.89
N LEU A 99 6.96 -2.64 2.70
CA LEU A 99 7.82 -3.07 1.59
C LEU A 99 9.28 -3.20 2.00
N LEU A 100 9.85 -2.14 2.59
CA LEU A 100 11.24 -2.17 3.04
C LEU A 100 11.46 -3.14 4.21
N ASN A 101 10.43 -3.40 5.02
CA ASN A 101 10.51 -4.37 6.09
C ASN A 101 10.54 -5.81 5.55
N GLU A 102 9.64 -6.16 4.64
CA GLU A 102 9.60 -7.47 3.99
C GLU A 102 10.88 -7.74 3.19
N ALA A 103 11.40 -6.73 2.48
CA ALA A 103 12.67 -6.84 1.77
C ALA A 103 13.85 -7.15 2.72
N ALA A 104 13.86 -6.54 3.91
CA ALA A 104 14.86 -6.84 4.94
C ALA A 104 14.73 -8.26 5.51
N ILE A 105 13.50 -8.71 5.76
CA ILE A 105 13.23 -10.07 6.24
C ILE A 105 13.66 -11.11 5.19
N LEU A 106 13.36 -10.87 3.91
CA LEU A 106 13.78 -11.73 2.81
C LEU A 106 15.30 -11.77 2.67
N ALA A 107 16.00 -10.64 2.81
CA ALA A 107 17.46 -10.61 2.80
C ALA A 107 18.04 -11.47 3.93
N GLY A 108 17.51 -11.33 5.15
CA GLY A 108 17.91 -12.15 6.31
C GLY A 108 17.65 -13.65 6.09
N ARG A 109 16.47 -14.01 5.57
CA ARG A 109 16.13 -15.41 5.24
C ARG A 109 17.05 -16.02 4.19
N ARG A 110 17.56 -15.20 3.26
CA ARG A 110 18.50 -15.59 2.20
C ARG A 110 19.96 -15.56 2.66
N GLY A 111 20.24 -15.24 3.93
CA GLY A 111 21.59 -15.14 4.46
C GLY A 111 22.40 -13.96 3.88
N LYS A 112 21.73 -12.94 3.33
CA LYS A 112 22.37 -11.74 2.80
C LYS A 112 22.63 -10.73 3.90
N THR A 113 23.73 -9.98 3.76
CA THR A 113 24.13 -8.91 4.69
C THR A 113 23.50 -7.55 4.35
N ALA A 114 22.97 -7.41 3.14
CA ALA A 114 22.31 -6.21 2.63
C ALA A 114 21.12 -6.57 1.73
N ILE A 115 20.15 -5.66 1.63
CA ILE A 115 18.98 -5.76 0.77
C ILE A 115 19.40 -5.42 -0.66
N SER A 116 19.18 -6.34 -1.59
CA SER A 116 19.41 -6.11 -3.03
C SER A 116 18.08 -5.84 -3.75
N SER A 117 18.16 -5.37 -5.00
CA SER A 117 16.99 -5.11 -5.84
C SER A 117 16.08 -6.34 -5.95
N LYS A 118 16.65 -7.56 -5.90
CA LYS A 118 15.86 -8.80 -5.94
C LYS A 118 14.89 -8.93 -4.77
N GLU A 119 15.32 -8.63 -3.54
CA GLU A 119 14.44 -8.75 -2.36
C GLU A 119 13.35 -7.68 -2.35
N ILE A 120 13.64 -6.50 -2.90
CA ILE A 120 12.65 -5.43 -3.09
C ILE A 120 11.61 -5.88 -4.11
N ASP A 121 12.05 -6.38 -5.27
CA ASP A 121 11.16 -6.86 -6.34
C ASP A 121 10.23 -7.97 -5.86
N ASP A 122 10.79 -8.97 -5.17
CA ASP A 122 10.00 -10.07 -4.61
C ASP A 122 9.00 -9.59 -3.55
N SER A 123 9.32 -8.50 -2.85
CA SER A 123 8.45 -7.88 -1.85
C SER A 123 7.35 -7.02 -2.47
N ILE A 124 7.64 -6.29 -3.55
CA ILE A 124 6.62 -5.59 -4.36
C ILE A 124 5.62 -6.61 -4.90
N ASP A 125 6.13 -7.66 -5.56
CA ASP A 125 5.30 -8.75 -6.10
C ASP A 125 4.42 -9.35 -5.00
N ARG A 126 4.96 -9.55 -3.79
CA ARG A 126 4.21 -10.12 -2.67
C ARG A 126 3.13 -9.20 -2.12
N ILE A 127 3.39 -7.89 -2.04
CA ILE A 127 2.40 -6.92 -1.55
C ILE A 127 1.26 -6.76 -2.55
N VAL A 128 1.58 -6.69 -3.84
CA VAL A 128 0.57 -6.45 -4.88
C VAL A 128 -0.21 -7.71 -5.23
N ALA A 129 0.47 -8.86 -5.39
CA ALA A 129 -0.16 -10.08 -5.87
C ALA A 129 -0.35 -11.17 -4.79
N GLY A 130 0.20 -10.98 -3.59
CA GLY A 130 0.14 -11.94 -2.50
C GLY A 130 1.32 -12.92 -2.46
N MET A 131 1.29 -13.82 -1.47
CA MET A 131 2.34 -14.82 -1.26
C MET A 131 2.43 -15.80 -2.43
N GLU A 132 3.64 -16.27 -2.73
CA GLU A 132 3.86 -17.34 -3.70
C GLU A 132 3.09 -18.59 -3.29
N GLY A 133 2.33 -19.13 -4.25
CA GLY A 133 1.64 -20.41 -4.12
C GLY A 133 2.53 -21.58 -4.53
N THR A 134 1.97 -22.79 -4.46
CA THR A 134 2.66 -24.01 -4.87
C THR A 134 3.02 -23.96 -6.35
N VAL A 135 4.30 -24.19 -6.66
CA VAL A 135 4.79 -24.23 -8.05
C VAL A 135 4.00 -25.26 -8.86
N MET A 136 3.54 -24.85 -10.05
CA MET A 136 2.82 -25.74 -10.95
C MET A 136 3.77 -26.80 -11.51
N THR A 137 3.37 -28.07 -11.40
CA THR A 137 4.05 -29.18 -12.07
C THR A 137 3.82 -29.11 -13.59
N ASP A 138 4.78 -29.64 -14.34
CA ASP A 138 4.66 -29.70 -15.79
C ASP A 138 3.47 -30.58 -16.21
N GLY A 139 2.64 -30.05 -17.11
CA GLY A 139 1.42 -30.73 -17.56
C GLY A 139 0.41 -29.76 -18.16
N LYS A 140 -0.76 -30.30 -18.54
CA LYS A 140 -1.83 -29.53 -19.24
C LYS A 140 -2.24 -28.26 -18.49
N SER A 141 -2.32 -28.32 -17.16
CA SER A 141 -2.71 -27.17 -16.33
C SER A 141 -1.71 -26.01 -16.47
N LYS A 142 -0.40 -26.30 -16.38
CA LYS A 142 0.66 -25.30 -16.53
C LYS A 142 0.70 -24.72 -17.94
N SER A 143 0.54 -25.55 -18.98
CA SER A 143 0.45 -25.08 -20.36
C SER A 143 -0.76 -24.17 -20.58
N LEU A 144 -1.91 -24.48 -20.00
CA LEU A 144 -3.12 -23.68 -20.14
C LEU A 144 -2.97 -22.30 -19.50
N VAL A 145 -2.40 -22.24 -18.29
CA VAL A 145 -2.05 -20.96 -17.66
C VAL A 145 -1.00 -20.20 -18.48
N ALA A 146 -0.01 -20.90 -19.06
CA ALA A 146 0.97 -20.26 -19.93
C ALA A 146 0.32 -19.60 -21.15
N TYR A 147 -0.59 -20.28 -21.83
CA TYR A 147 -1.32 -19.68 -22.94
C TYR A 147 -2.21 -18.51 -22.49
N HIS A 148 -2.80 -18.59 -21.29
CA HIS A 148 -3.61 -17.51 -20.73
C HIS A 148 -2.78 -16.23 -20.50
N GLU A 149 -1.64 -16.34 -19.80
CA GLU A 149 -0.78 -15.19 -19.52
C GLU A 149 -0.10 -14.64 -20.77
N VAL A 150 0.34 -15.51 -21.68
CA VAL A 150 0.87 -15.08 -22.99
C VAL A 150 -0.23 -14.38 -23.80
N GLY A 151 -1.48 -14.82 -23.69
CA GLY A 151 -2.63 -14.14 -24.29
C GLY A 151 -2.77 -12.70 -23.81
N HIS A 152 -2.71 -12.46 -22.49
CA HIS A 152 -2.71 -11.11 -21.92
C HIS A 152 -1.54 -10.28 -22.46
N ALA A 153 -0.34 -10.84 -22.47
CA ALA A 153 0.86 -10.14 -22.92
C ALA A 153 0.78 -9.74 -24.41
N VAL A 154 0.35 -10.66 -25.28
CA VAL A 154 0.19 -10.41 -26.72
C VAL A 154 -0.90 -9.38 -26.97
N CYS A 155 -2.08 -9.54 -26.35
CA CYS A 155 -3.19 -8.61 -26.53
C CYS A 155 -2.83 -7.20 -26.06
N GLY A 156 -2.21 -7.03 -24.88
CA GLY A 156 -1.80 -5.72 -24.40
C GLY A 156 -0.73 -5.07 -25.27
N THR A 157 0.28 -5.84 -25.72
CA THR A 157 1.34 -5.32 -26.60
C THR A 157 0.83 -4.87 -27.97
N LEU A 158 -0.16 -5.57 -28.53
CA LEU A 158 -0.71 -5.26 -29.85
C LEU A 158 -1.81 -4.19 -29.82
N THR A 159 -2.27 -3.77 -28.64
CA THR A 159 -3.35 -2.79 -28.50
C THR A 159 -2.76 -1.38 -28.34
N PRO A 160 -3.00 -0.46 -29.30
CA PRO A 160 -2.50 0.92 -29.21
C PRO A 160 -3.05 1.64 -27.97
N GLY A 161 -2.16 2.29 -27.21
CA GLY A 161 -2.52 3.05 -26.02
C GLY A 161 -2.66 2.23 -24.74
N HIS A 162 -2.43 0.91 -24.78
CA HIS A 162 -2.32 0.07 -23.59
C HIS A 162 -0.93 0.18 -22.96
N ASP A 163 -0.83 -0.02 -21.64
CA ASP A 163 0.44 -0.06 -20.91
C ASP A 163 1.33 -1.22 -21.41
N ALA A 164 2.64 -1.00 -21.41
CA ALA A 164 3.62 -1.94 -21.97
C ALA A 164 3.90 -3.12 -21.02
N VAL A 165 3.92 -4.35 -21.54
CA VAL A 165 4.20 -5.53 -20.71
C VAL A 165 5.58 -5.43 -20.04
N GLN A 166 5.60 -5.51 -18.71
CA GLN A 166 6.82 -5.49 -17.89
C GLN A 166 7.33 -6.89 -17.56
N LYS A 167 6.43 -7.81 -17.21
CA LYS A 167 6.78 -9.16 -16.72
C LYS A 167 5.65 -10.14 -16.92
N VAL A 168 5.97 -11.36 -17.34
CA VAL A 168 5.02 -12.48 -17.43
C VAL A 168 5.55 -13.63 -16.57
N THR A 169 4.70 -14.23 -15.73
CA THR A 169 5.11 -15.32 -14.84
C THR A 169 4.01 -16.38 -14.65
N LEU A 170 4.43 -17.64 -14.50
CA LEU A 170 3.57 -18.77 -14.14
C LEU A 170 3.71 -19.16 -12.68
N ILE A 171 4.44 -18.37 -11.89
CA ILE A 171 4.55 -18.56 -10.45
C ILE A 171 3.24 -18.07 -9.84
N PRO A 172 2.42 -18.95 -9.25
CA PRO A 172 1.15 -18.55 -8.65
C PRO A 172 1.39 -17.59 -7.50
N ARG A 173 0.53 -16.58 -7.33
CA ARG A 173 0.56 -15.67 -6.18
C ARG A 173 -0.86 -15.36 -5.71
N GLY A 174 -1.06 -15.42 -4.39
CA GLY A 174 -2.39 -15.20 -3.80
C GLY A 174 -3.41 -16.17 -4.39
N GLN A 175 -4.47 -15.64 -5.00
CA GLN A 175 -5.48 -16.43 -5.72
C GLN A 175 -5.16 -16.62 -7.21
N ALA A 176 -4.19 -15.90 -7.76
CA ALA A 176 -3.81 -15.98 -9.17
C ALA A 176 -2.89 -17.19 -9.45
N ARG A 177 -3.15 -17.88 -10.58
CA ARG A 177 -2.35 -19.05 -11.02
C ARG A 177 -1.20 -18.68 -11.96
N GLY A 178 -1.24 -17.47 -12.52
CA GLY A 178 -0.23 -16.82 -13.36
C GLY A 178 -0.49 -15.32 -13.32
N LEU A 179 0.49 -14.52 -13.75
CA LEU A 179 0.39 -13.06 -13.74
C LEU A 179 1.11 -12.43 -14.92
N THR A 180 0.49 -11.39 -15.47
CA THR A 180 1.05 -10.49 -16.47
C THR A 180 1.03 -9.06 -15.93
N TRP A 181 2.19 -8.44 -15.86
CA TRP A 181 2.41 -7.07 -15.41
C TRP A 181 2.54 -6.15 -16.61
N PHE A 182 1.88 -5.00 -16.55
CA PHE A 182 1.97 -3.89 -17.52
C PHE A 182 2.50 -2.65 -16.79
#